data_AF-A0A965N0B8-F1
#
_entry.id   AF-A0A965N0B8-F1
#
_cell.length_a   1.000
_cell.length_b   1.000
_cell.length_c   1.000
_cell.angle_alpha   90.00
_cell.angle_beta   90.00
_cell.angle_gamma   90.00
#
_symmetry.space_group_name_H-M   'P 1'
#
loop_
_entity.id
_entity.type
_entity.pdbx_description
1 polymer ?
#
loop_
_entity_poly.entity_id
_entity_poly.type
_entity_poly.pdbx_seq_one_letter_code
_entity_poly.pdbx_strand_id
1 'polypeptide(L)'
;MRFWPLSTPEHPKQFLDVLGIGKSLLQLTFERLSRTVQSNQIFILTNLSYAELVRKQLPNLPVDNILCEPERKNTAPCLAYASAKIFAKNPNATLVVLPSDHLIINELRFSEILEVAIQLANTEKELVTLGIKPTRPDTGYGYIEFDPQDAEEIIFGTLESLYGKLKLSWPP
;
A
#
# COMPACT_ATOMS: atom_id res chain seq x y z
N MET A 1 6.57 -8.02 16.66
CA MET A 1 7.65 -7.95 17.68
C MET A 1 9.06 -7.84 17.05
N ARG A 2 9.23 -7.18 15.88
CA ARG A 2 10.54 -7.06 15.19
C ARG A 2 11.28 -5.74 15.45
N PHE A 3 10.59 -4.73 16.00
CA PHE A 3 11.14 -3.40 16.28
C PHE A 3 11.19 -3.08 17.78
N TRP A 4 11.08 -4.09 18.65
CA TRP A 4 11.28 -3.86 20.07
C TRP A 4 12.77 -3.52 20.34
N PRO A 5 13.10 -2.55 21.21
CA PRO A 5 12.21 -1.77 22.09
C PRO A 5 11.60 -0.51 21.46
N LEU A 6 11.93 -0.18 20.22
CA LEU A 6 11.48 1.05 19.54
C LEU A 6 9.96 1.10 19.30
N SER A 7 9.33 -0.03 18.96
CA SER A 7 7.88 -0.11 18.78
C SER A 7 7.18 -0.65 20.04
N THR A 8 6.13 0.03 20.51
CA THR A 8 5.23 -0.47 21.57
C THR A 8 3.82 -0.71 21.01
N PRO A 9 2.91 -1.36 21.76
CA PRO A 9 1.50 -1.43 21.37
C PRO A 9 0.86 -0.06 21.17
N GLU A 10 1.23 0.94 21.97
CA GLU A 10 0.70 2.30 21.90
C GLU A 10 1.34 3.11 20.75
N HIS A 11 2.56 2.75 20.37
CA HIS A 11 3.33 3.41 19.32
C HIS A 11 3.94 2.38 18.34
N PRO A 12 3.11 1.82 17.43
CA PRO A 12 3.54 0.77 16.52
C PRO A 12 4.44 1.30 15.39
N LYS A 13 5.10 0.38 14.68
CA LYS A 13 6.23 0.70 13.79
C LYS A 13 5.93 1.74 12.70
N GLN A 14 4.71 1.81 12.19
CA GLN A 14 4.36 2.77 11.13
C GLN A 14 4.52 4.22 11.59
N PHE A 15 4.48 4.48 12.91
CA PHE A 15 4.65 5.81 13.47
C PHE A 15 6.12 6.15 13.79
N LEU A 16 7.05 5.21 13.61
CA LEU A 16 8.47 5.39 13.92
C LEU A 16 9.23 6.08 12.79
N ASP A 17 10.13 6.99 13.15
CA ASP A 17 11.19 7.49 12.28
C ASP A 17 12.37 6.52 12.27
N VAL A 18 12.32 5.56 11.34
CA VAL A 18 13.33 4.51 11.22
C VAL A 18 14.60 5.01 10.54
N LEU A 19 14.53 6.12 9.80
CA LEU A 19 15.67 6.69 9.07
C LEU A 19 16.39 7.80 9.85
N GLY A 20 15.80 8.31 10.93
CA GLY A 20 16.33 9.42 11.71
C GLY A 20 16.25 10.77 10.99
N ILE A 21 15.30 10.92 10.05
CA ILE A 21 15.16 12.12 9.21
C ILE A 21 13.99 13.02 9.63
N GLY A 22 13.40 12.75 10.80
CA GLY A 22 12.25 13.46 11.35
C GLY A 22 10.90 13.04 10.75
N LYS A 23 10.84 11.90 10.03
CA LYS A 23 9.62 11.42 9.37
C LYS A 23 9.34 9.96 9.68
N SER A 24 8.11 9.68 10.06
CA SER A 24 7.63 8.31 10.26
C SER A 24 7.44 7.55 8.95
N LEU A 25 7.41 6.21 9.01
CA LEU A 25 7.07 5.38 7.84
C LEU A 25 5.69 5.71 7.25
N LEU A 26 4.71 6.06 8.08
CA LEU A 26 3.39 6.52 7.65
C LEU A 26 3.50 7.81 6.84
N GLN A 27 4.24 8.80 7.33
CA GLN A 27 4.44 10.07 6.63
C GLN A 27 5.18 9.88 5.31
N LEU A 28 6.24 9.06 5.30
CA LEU A 28 6.97 8.73 4.07
C LEU A 28 6.07 8.05 3.04
N THR A 29 5.21 7.13 3.47
CA THR A 29 4.25 6.46 2.59
C THR A 29 3.21 7.43 2.04
N PHE A 30 2.69 8.33 2.89
CA PHE A 30 1.71 9.33 2.49
C PHE A 30 2.27 10.36 1.49
N GLU A 31 3.48 10.86 1.74
CA GLU A 31 4.18 11.78 0.85
C GLU A 31 4.48 11.15 -0.50
N ARG A 32 4.96 9.89 -0.50
CA ARG A 32 5.22 9.13 -1.73
C ARG A 32 3.95 8.95 -2.55
N LEU A 33 2.83 8.59 -1.92
CA LEU A 33 1.53 8.47 -2.60
C LEU A 33 1.02 9.79 -3.15
N SER A 34 1.25 10.90 -2.42
CA SER A 34 0.78 12.23 -2.82
C SER A 34 1.44 12.77 -4.09
N ARG A 35 2.48 12.11 -4.61
CA ARG A 35 3.07 12.41 -5.94
C ARG A 35 2.22 11.92 -7.10
N THR A 36 1.40 10.89 -6.88
CA THR A 36 0.62 10.23 -7.94
C THR A 36 -0.89 10.38 -7.70
N VAL A 37 -1.33 10.48 -6.45
CA VAL A 37 -2.74 10.56 -6.05
C VAL A 37 -2.98 11.81 -5.24
N GLN A 38 -4.11 12.50 -5.47
CA GLN A 38 -4.46 13.68 -4.68
C GLN A 38 -4.66 13.30 -3.21
N SER A 39 -4.16 14.12 -2.28
CA SER A 39 -4.21 13.80 -0.84
C SER A 39 -5.64 13.59 -0.29
N ASN A 40 -6.65 14.22 -0.89
CA ASN A 40 -8.06 14.02 -0.53
C ASN A 40 -8.64 12.67 -1.01
N GLN A 41 -7.93 11.94 -1.86
CA GLN A 41 -8.26 10.59 -2.34
C GLN A 41 -7.46 9.50 -1.61
N ILE A 42 -6.57 9.87 -0.69
CA ILE A 42 -5.82 8.93 0.13
C ILE A 42 -6.61 8.63 1.41
N PHE A 43 -6.78 7.35 1.71
CA PHE A 43 -7.46 6.86 2.92
C PHE A 43 -6.48 6.10 3.81
N ILE A 44 -6.54 6.33 5.12
CA ILE A 44 -5.75 5.59 6.11
C ILE A 44 -6.67 4.65 6.86
N LEU A 45 -6.49 3.35 6.63
CA LEU A 45 -7.18 2.29 7.36
C LEU A 45 -6.38 1.98 8.62
N THR A 46 -7.01 2.07 9.78
CA THR A 46 -6.33 1.86 11.06
C THR A 46 -7.27 1.38 12.16
N ASN A 47 -6.73 1.04 13.33
CA ASN A 47 -7.54 0.79 14.52
C ASN A 47 -7.98 2.12 15.15
N LEU A 48 -9.16 2.14 15.77
CA LEU A 48 -9.66 3.29 16.50
C LEU A 48 -8.65 3.85 17.52
N SER A 49 -7.87 2.99 18.18
CA SER A 49 -6.83 3.39 19.15
C SER A 49 -5.72 4.25 18.56
N TYR A 50 -5.50 4.20 17.24
CA TYR A 50 -4.44 4.94 16.55
C TYR A 50 -4.97 6.13 15.75
N ALA A 51 -6.28 6.36 15.71
CA ALA A 51 -6.89 7.43 14.92
C ALA A 51 -6.30 8.81 15.29
N GLU A 52 -6.09 9.06 16.59
CA GLU A 52 -5.49 10.31 17.05
C GLU A 52 -4.01 10.43 16.65
N LEU A 53 -3.24 9.33 16.67
CA LEU A 53 -1.85 9.32 16.21
C LEU A 53 -1.76 9.62 14.71
N VAL A 54 -2.64 9.03 13.90
CA VAL A 54 -2.72 9.32 12.46
C VAL A 54 -3.00 10.81 12.24
N ARG A 55 -3.98 11.38 12.95
CA ARG A 55 -4.31 12.80 12.86
C ARG A 55 -3.14 13.71 13.26
N LYS A 56 -2.38 13.33 14.29
CA LYS A 56 -1.18 14.07 14.72
C LYS A 56 -0.07 14.03 13.65
N GLN A 57 0.12 12.89 12.99
CA GLN A 57 1.17 12.75 11.97
C GLN A 57 0.79 13.32 10.61
N LEU A 58 -0.50 13.30 10.27
CA LEU A 58 -1.06 13.76 8.99
C LEU A 58 -2.17 14.80 9.25
N PRO A 59 -1.84 16.02 9.74
CA PRO A 59 -2.83 17.01 10.16
C PRO A 59 -3.72 17.54 9.03
N ASN A 60 -3.25 17.44 7.78
CA ASN A 60 -3.98 17.92 6.60
C ASN A 60 -4.86 16.84 5.96
N LEU A 61 -4.83 15.61 6.47
CA LEU A 61 -5.69 14.53 5.98
C LEU A 61 -7.14 14.78 6.44
N PRO A 62 -8.15 14.71 5.54
CA PRO A 62 -9.54 14.81 5.95
C PRO A 62 -9.89 13.76 7.01
N VAL A 63 -10.63 14.14 8.04
CA VAL A 63 -11.04 13.23 9.12
C VAL A 63 -11.81 12.03 8.57
N ASP A 64 -12.67 12.27 7.58
CA ASP A 64 -13.45 11.22 6.90
C ASP A 64 -12.60 10.21 6.11
N ASN A 65 -11.32 10.53 5.87
CA ASN A 65 -10.37 9.64 5.21
C ASN A 65 -9.61 8.74 6.20
N ILE A 66 -9.82 8.90 7.51
CA ILE A 66 -9.28 7.99 8.54
C ILE A 66 -10.34 6.94 8.84
N LEU A 67 -10.22 5.78 8.18
CA LEU A 67 -11.17 4.68 8.32
C LEU A 67 -10.75 3.78 9.48
N CYS A 68 -11.49 3.90 10.59
CA CYS A 68 -11.25 3.07 11.77
C CYS A 68 -12.00 1.74 11.64
N GLU A 69 -11.26 0.63 11.71
CA GLU A 69 -11.88 -0.69 11.83
C GLU A 69 -12.43 -0.89 13.25
N PRO A 70 -13.66 -1.44 13.40
CA PRO A 70 -14.24 -1.74 14.70
C PRO A 70 -13.47 -2.83 15.44
N GLU A 71 -12.92 -3.80 14.72
CA GLU A 71 -12.15 -4.93 15.25
C GLU A 71 -11.04 -5.31 14.27
N ARG A 72 -9.90 -5.76 14.79
CA ARG A 72 -8.75 -6.17 13.96
C ARG A 72 -9.01 -7.55 13.36
N LYS A 73 -9.58 -7.60 12.14
CA LYS A 73 -9.96 -8.85 11.45
C LYS A 73 -9.03 -9.23 10.30
N ASN A 74 -7.75 -8.88 10.37
CA ASN A 74 -6.75 -9.06 9.30
C ASN A 74 -7.07 -8.25 8.03
N THR A 75 -6.24 -8.41 6.99
CA THR A 75 -6.23 -7.53 5.81
C THR A 75 -7.49 -7.63 4.95
N ALA A 76 -8.05 -8.82 4.74
CA ALA A 76 -9.16 -8.98 3.80
C ALA A 76 -10.46 -8.23 4.24
N PRO A 77 -10.95 -8.38 5.50
CA PRO A 77 -12.09 -7.60 5.98
C PRO A 77 -11.83 -6.09 6.01
N CYS A 78 -10.60 -5.69 6.33
CA CYS A 78 -10.15 -4.30 6.30
C CYS A 78 -10.33 -3.68 4.91
N LEU A 79 -9.81 -4.38 3.90
CA LEU A 79 -9.94 -3.98 2.51
C LEU A 79 -11.40 -3.99 2.05
N ALA A 80 -12.19 -5.02 2.39
CA ALA A 80 -13.60 -5.06 2.03
C ALA A 80 -14.38 -3.85 2.59
N TYR A 81 -14.12 -3.47 3.84
CA TYR A 81 -14.74 -2.29 4.46
C TYR A 81 -14.37 -0.98 3.75
N ALA A 82 -13.08 -0.77 3.49
CA ALA A 82 -12.63 0.45 2.79
C ALA A 82 -13.12 0.49 1.35
N SER A 83 -13.07 -0.63 0.63
CA SER A 83 -13.59 -0.75 -0.73
C SER A 83 -15.08 -0.38 -0.78
N ALA A 84 -15.90 -0.87 0.17
CA ALA A 84 -17.31 -0.50 0.24
C ALA A 84 -17.53 1.01 0.50
N LYS A 85 -16.74 1.61 1.41
CA LYS A 85 -16.80 3.04 1.70
C LYS A 85 -16.39 3.91 0.51
N ILE A 86 -15.36 3.50 -0.23
CA ILE A 86 -14.88 4.22 -1.42
C ILE A 86 -15.86 4.02 -2.58
N PHE A 87 -16.38 2.81 -2.79
CA PHE A 87 -17.38 2.50 -3.81
C PHE A 87 -18.64 3.37 -3.66
N ALA A 88 -19.10 3.58 -2.42
CA ALA A 88 -20.23 4.47 -2.14
C ALA A 88 -19.97 5.94 -2.50
N LYS A 89 -18.71 6.38 -2.56
CA LYS A 89 -18.32 7.74 -2.98
C LYS A 89 -18.05 7.82 -4.49
N ASN A 90 -17.40 6.80 -5.05
CA ASN A 90 -17.10 6.70 -6.46
C ASN A 90 -17.11 5.21 -6.89
N PRO A 91 -18.14 4.75 -7.61
CA PRO A 91 -18.25 3.35 -8.03
C PRO A 91 -17.24 2.96 -9.12
N ASN A 92 -16.59 3.93 -9.76
CA ASN A 92 -15.59 3.73 -10.81
C ASN A 92 -14.15 3.95 -10.29
N ALA A 93 -13.95 3.98 -8.97
CA ALA A 93 -12.63 4.20 -8.40
C ALA A 93 -11.72 2.97 -8.58
N THR A 94 -10.49 3.20 -9.00
CA THR A 94 -9.41 2.21 -8.92
C THR A 94 -8.72 2.30 -7.57
N LEU A 95 -8.62 1.18 -6.88
CA LEU A 95 -8.08 1.11 -5.53
C LEU A 95 -6.61 0.71 -5.55
N VAL A 96 -5.76 1.58 -5.01
CA VAL A 96 -4.36 1.30 -4.71
C VAL A 96 -4.24 0.96 -3.24
N VAL A 97 -3.69 -0.21 -2.93
CA VAL A 97 -3.53 -0.70 -1.56
C VAL A 97 -2.04 -0.85 -1.24
N LEU A 98 -1.59 -0.17 -0.18
CA LEU A 98 -0.20 -0.18 0.25
C LEU A 98 -0.09 -0.30 1.77
N PRO A 99 0.81 -1.15 2.29
CA PRO A 99 1.17 -1.13 3.70
C PRO A 99 1.84 0.19 4.09
N SER A 100 1.45 0.77 5.22
CA SER A 100 2.00 2.05 5.72
C SER A 100 3.39 1.95 6.35
N ASP A 101 3.97 0.76 6.36
CA ASP A 101 5.14 0.39 7.15
C ASP A 101 6.26 -0.23 6.29
N HIS A 102 6.16 -0.05 4.97
CA HIS A 102 7.18 -0.42 4.00
C HIS A 102 8.12 0.75 3.74
N LEU A 103 9.42 0.49 3.83
CA LEU A 103 10.46 1.43 3.45
C LEU A 103 10.79 1.27 1.96
N ILE A 104 10.55 2.32 1.18
CA ILE A 104 10.85 2.36 -0.26
C ILE A 104 11.79 3.54 -0.49
N ILE A 105 13.04 3.26 -0.84
CA ILE A 105 14.09 4.27 -1.00
C ILE A 105 13.99 5.01 -2.34
N ASN A 106 13.76 4.28 -3.43
CA ASN A 106 13.63 4.88 -4.76
C ASN A 106 12.18 5.28 -5.03
N GLU A 107 11.77 6.40 -4.46
CA GLU A 107 10.38 6.86 -4.52
C GLU A 107 9.95 7.30 -5.92
N LEU A 108 10.85 7.89 -6.72
CA LEU A 108 10.55 8.29 -8.11
C LEU A 108 10.20 7.06 -8.94
N ARG A 109 11.04 6.03 -8.85
CA ARG A 109 10.81 4.76 -9.54
C ARG A 109 9.50 4.10 -9.11
N PHE A 110 9.20 4.15 -7.81
CA PHE A 110 7.94 3.65 -7.29
C PHE A 110 6.72 4.40 -7.87
N SER A 111 6.78 5.72 -8.02
CA SER A 111 5.71 6.50 -8.63
C SER A 111 5.48 6.12 -10.10
N GLU A 112 6.54 5.95 -10.90
CA GLU A 112 6.45 5.48 -12.28
C GLU A 112 5.77 4.10 -12.37
N ILE A 113 6.19 3.17 -11.52
CA ILE A 113 5.63 1.83 -11.36
C ILE A 113 4.13 1.92 -11.02
N LEU A 114 3.78 2.76 -10.06
CA LEU A 114 2.41 2.93 -9.60
C LEU A 114 1.49 3.49 -10.69
N GLU A 115 1.97 4.44 -11.49
CA GLU A 115 1.21 5.00 -12.62
C GLU A 115 0.87 3.93 -13.66
N VAL A 116 1.84 3.09 -14.02
CA VAL A 116 1.58 1.99 -14.96
C VAL A 116 0.61 0.97 -14.37
N ALA A 117 0.76 0.62 -13.09
CA ALA A 117 -0.15 -0.29 -12.41
C ALA A 117 -1.60 0.24 -12.41
N ILE A 118 -1.79 1.54 -12.16
CA ILE A 118 -3.10 2.19 -12.21
C ILE A 118 -3.67 2.16 -13.63
N GLN A 119 -2.85 2.43 -14.65
CA GLN A 119 -3.28 2.37 -16.06
C GLN A 119 -3.75 0.97 -16.43
N LEU A 120 -2.97 -0.06 -16.12
CA LEU A 120 -3.31 -1.47 -16.39
C LEU A 120 -4.60 -1.89 -15.67
N ALA A 121 -4.76 -1.52 -14.41
CA ALA A 121 -5.97 -1.82 -13.65
C ALA A 121 -7.21 -1.15 -14.27
N ASN A 122 -7.06 0.04 -14.85
CA ASN A 122 -8.15 0.75 -15.53
C ASN A 122 -8.50 0.15 -16.89
N THR A 123 -7.53 -0.34 -17.66
CA THR A 123 -7.77 -0.85 -19.03
C THR A 123 -8.26 -2.30 -19.03
N GLU A 124 -7.57 -3.17 -18.30
CA GLU A 124 -7.82 -4.62 -18.33
C GLU A 124 -8.89 -5.06 -17.32
N LYS A 125 -9.26 -4.18 -16.37
CA LYS A 125 -10.17 -4.49 -15.25
C LYS A 125 -9.72 -5.70 -14.43
N GLU A 126 -8.41 -5.88 -14.28
CA GLU A 126 -7.80 -6.99 -13.52
C GLU A 126 -7.16 -6.50 -12.22
N LEU A 127 -6.91 -7.44 -11.30
CA LEU A 127 -6.13 -7.20 -10.10
C LEU A 127 -4.63 -7.16 -10.45
N VAL A 128 -4.00 -6.00 -10.24
CA VAL A 128 -2.56 -5.81 -10.46
C VAL A 128 -1.82 -5.96 -9.14
N THR A 129 -0.73 -6.74 -9.15
CA THR A 129 0.18 -6.86 -8.00
C THR A 129 1.60 -6.43 -8.36
N LEU A 130 2.29 -5.82 -7.39
CA LEU A 130 3.68 -5.41 -7.53
C LEU A 130 4.59 -6.50 -6.96
N GLY A 131 5.40 -7.13 -7.82
CA GLY A 131 6.45 -8.05 -7.43
C GLY A 131 7.80 -7.35 -7.26
N ILE A 132 8.65 -7.92 -6.41
CA ILE A 132 10.07 -7.54 -6.27
C ILE A 132 10.89 -8.78 -6.51
N LYS A 133 11.97 -8.70 -7.29
CA LYS A 133 12.89 -9.82 -7.48
C LYS A 133 13.44 -10.28 -6.12
N PRO A 134 13.22 -11.55 -5.73
CA PRO A 134 13.76 -12.07 -4.49
C PRO A 134 15.28 -12.19 -4.57
N THR A 135 15.98 -11.74 -3.53
CA THR A 135 17.43 -11.94 -3.38
C THR A 135 17.80 -13.18 -2.57
N ARG A 136 16.80 -13.82 -1.95
CA ARG A 136 16.92 -15.05 -1.16
C ARG A 136 15.55 -15.76 -1.03
N PRO A 137 15.53 -17.08 -0.73
CA PRO A 137 14.31 -17.80 -0.40
C PRO A 137 13.86 -17.47 1.03
N ASP A 138 12.92 -16.53 1.20
CA ASP A 138 12.42 -16.05 2.49
C ASP A 138 10.94 -16.45 2.64
N THR A 139 10.68 -17.43 3.49
CA THR A 139 9.34 -18.00 3.71
C THR A 139 8.37 -17.06 4.42
N GLY A 140 8.84 -15.88 4.84
CA GLY A 140 7.99 -14.82 5.37
C GLY A 140 7.23 -14.03 4.30
N TYR A 141 7.57 -14.21 3.01
CA TYR A 141 6.91 -13.56 1.88
C TYR A 141 6.01 -14.52 1.09
N GLY A 142 4.97 -13.95 0.47
CA GLY A 142 4.28 -14.60 -0.63
C GLY A 142 5.07 -14.46 -1.93
N TYR A 143 5.07 -15.50 -2.76
CA TYR A 143 5.70 -15.51 -4.07
C TYR A 143 4.62 -15.40 -5.16
N ILE A 144 4.90 -14.61 -6.19
CA ILE A 144 4.03 -14.45 -7.35
C ILE A 144 4.67 -15.24 -8.48
N GLU A 145 3.98 -16.27 -8.95
CA GLU A 145 4.31 -16.95 -10.19
C GLU A 145 3.64 -16.19 -11.35
N PHE A 146 4.39 -15.98 -12.43
CA PHE A 146 3.91 -15.29 -13.62
C PHE A 146 4.59 -15.89 -14.85
N ASP A 147 3.95 -15.82 -16.01
CA ASP A 147 4.58 -16.19 -17.28
C ASP A 147 5.54 -15.08 -17.70
N PRO A 148 6.85 -15.37 -17.90
CA PRO A 148 7.80 -14.38 -18.40
C PRO A 148 7.38 -13.71 -19.72
N GLN A 149 6.52 -14.35 -20.51
CA GLN A 149 5.99 -13.80 -21.77
C GLN A 149 4.86 -12.79 -21.56
N ASP A 150 4.13 -12.90 -20.44
CA ASP A 150 3.08 -11.94 -20.02
C ASP A 150 3.65 -10.79 -19.19
N ALA A 151 4.90 -10.91 -18.73
CA ALA A 151 5.61 -9.83 -18.10
C ALA A 151 6.04 -8.83 -19.18
N GLU A 152 5.28 -7.75 -19.34
CA GLU A 152 5.87 -6.55 -19.90
C GLU A 152 6.98 -6.10 -18.96
N GLU A 153 8.21 -6.36 -19.39
CA GLU A 153 9.42 -5.94 -18.71
C GLU A 153 9.46 -4.41 -18.75
N ILE A 154 8.90 -3.76 -17.74
CA ILE A 154 9.15 -2.33 -17.51
C ILE A 154 10.55 -2.22 -16.90
N ILE A 155 11.57 -2.49 -17.72
CA ILE A 155 12.97 -2.26 -17.38
C ILE A 155 13.19 -0.75 -17.36
N PHE A 156 13.28 -0.17 -16.17
CA PHE A 156 14.14 0.99 -15.98
C PHE A 156 15.06 0.72 -14.78
N GLY A 157 16.28 0.26 -15.06
CA GLY A 157 17.36 0.16 -14.08
C GLY A 157 17.28 -1.00 -13.07
N THR A 158 18.20 -0.95 -12.10
CA THR A 158 18.72 -2.08 -11.27
C THR A 158 17.77 -2.70 -10.23
N LEU A 159 16.45 -2.55 -10.39
CA LEU A 159 15.44 -3.25 -9.59
C LEU A 159 14.42 -3.87 -10.53
N GLU A 160 14.51 -5.19 -10.74
CA GLU A 160 13.51 -5.98 -11.43
C GLU A 160 12.24 -6.05 -10.55
N SER A 161 11.30 -5.14 -10.77
CA SER A 161 9.94 -5.30 -10.29
C SER A 161 9.15 -6.03 -11.38
N LEU A 162 8.74 -7.25 -11.10
CA LEU A 162 7.95 -8.09 -11.99
C LEU A 162 6.48 -7.82 -11.69
N TYR A 163 5.70 -7.53 -12.72
CA TYR A 163 4.25 -7.52 -12.63
C TYR A 163 3.74 -8.86 -13.14
N GLY A 164 3.02 -9.58 -12.28
CA GLY A 164 2.29 -10.77 -12.68
C GLY A 164 0.81 -10.44 -12.77
N LYS A 165 0.16 -10.90 -13.84
CA LYS A 165 -1.31 -10.99 -13.90
C LYS A 165 -1.77 -12.05 -12.92
N LEU A 166 -2.58 -11.68 -11.94
CA LEU A 166 -3.34 -12.65 -11.15
C LEU A 166 -4.70 -12.85 -11.84
N LYS A 167 -4.82 -13.89 -12.66
CA LYS A 167 -6.13 -14.40 -13.10
C LYS A 167 -6.80 -15.08 -11.90
N LEU A 168 -7.62 -14.33 -11.18
CA LEU A 168 -8.57 -14.91 -10.23
C LEU A 168 -9.74 -15.50 -11.03
N SER A 169 -9.68 -16.79 -11.36
CA SER A 169 -10.86 -17.52 -11.81
C SER A 169 -11.75 -17.82 -10.61
N TRP A 170 -12.96 -17.28 -10.62
CA TRP A 170 -14.01 -17.74 -9.72
C TRP A 170 -14.53 -19.09 -10.24
N PRO A 171 -14.66 -20.13 -9.42
CA PRO A 171 -15.46 -21.28 -9.83
C PRO A 171 -16.90 -20.82 -10.10
N PRO A 172 -17.60 -21.46 -11.06
CA PRO A 172 -18.94 -21.06 -11.50
C PRO A 172 -19.97 -21.07 -10.36
#